data_AF-A0A519XXQ3-F1
#
_entry.id   AF-A0A519XXQ3-F1
#
_cell.length_a   1.000
_cell.length_b   1.000
_cell.length_c   1.000
_cell.angle_alpha   90.00
_cell.angle_beta   90.00
_cell.angle_gamma   90.00
#
_symmetry.space_group_name_H-M   'P 1'
#
loop_
_entity.id
_entity.type
_entity.pdbx_description
1 polymer ?
#
loop_
_entity_poly.entity_id
_entity_poly.type
_entity_poly.pdbx_seq_one_letter_code
_entity_poly.pdbx_strand_id
1 'polypeptide(L)' 'MYAYIDGKLTFKNPAFVVVEAGGVGYHINISLNTYSALGDTERCKLYTWLHVKEDAHTLYGFADEGERRLFLHL' A
#
# COMPACT_ATOMS: atom_id res chain seq x y z
N MET A 1 2.47 -2.77 13.86
CA MET A 1 2.46 -3.47 12.55
C MET A 1 1.09 -3.26 11.92
N TYR A 2 1.02 -2.74 10.70
CA TYR A 2 -0.25 -2.59 9.97
C TYR A 2 -0.43 -3.79 9.06
N ALA A 3 -1.51 -4.55 9.26
CA ALA A 3 -1.79 -5.73 8.43
C ALA A 3 -2.37 -5.34 7.07
N TYR A 4 -3.20 -4.30 7.05
CA TYR A 4 -3.78 -3.70 5.87
C TYR A 4 -4.24 -2.27 6.19
N ILE A 5 -4.52 -1.49 5.15
CA ILE A 5 -5.21 -0.21 5.22
C ILE A 5 -6.41 -0.26 4.28
N ASP A 6 -7.59 0.09 4.78
CA ASP A 6 -8.82 0.22 4.01
C ASP A 6 -9.30 1.67 4.08
N GLY A 7 -9.45 2.31 2.93
CA GLY A 7 -9.75 3.74 2.90
C GLY A 7 -9.89 4.32 1.51
N LYS A 8 -10.09 5.63 1.45
CA LYS A 8 -10.28 6.37 0.20
C LYS A 8 -8.95 6.51 -0.53
N LEU A 9 -8.90 6.19 -1.81
CA LEU A 9 -7.74 6.43 -2.65
C LEU A 9 -7.71 7.92 -3.04
N THR A 10 -6.83 8.70 -2.40
CA THR A 10 -6.75 10.15 -2.60
C THR A 10 -5.69 10.55 -3.62
N PHE A 11 -4.69 9.69 -3.84
CA PHE A 11 -3.67 9.86 -4.87
C PHE A 11 -3.16 8.50 -5.36
N LYS A 12 -2.85 8.40 -6.65
CA LYS A 12 -2.36 7.17 -7.27
C LYS A 12 -1.35 7.47 -8.38
N ASN A 13 -0.18 6.83 -8.33
CA ASN A 13 0.75 6.72 -9.46
C ASN A 13 1.42 5.34 -9.47
N PRO A 14 2.21 4.98 -10.50
CA PRO A 14 2.82 3.65 -10.59
C PRO A 14 3.82 3.26 -9.49
N ALA A 15 4.31 4.23 -8.69
CA ALA A 15 5.29 4.00 -7.64
C ALA A 15 4.67 3.97 -6.23
N PHE A 16 3.65 4.79 -6.00
CA PHE A 16 3.01 4.90 -4.70
C PHE A 16 1.55 5.37 -4.81
N VAL A 17 0.82 5.17 -3.72
CA VAL A 17 -0.53 5.68 -3.52
C VAL A 17 -0.63 6.41 -2.19
N VAL A 18 -1.65 7.26 -2.08
CA VAL A 18 -2.09 7.81 -0.79
C VAL A 18 -3.50 7.28 -0.51
N VAL A 19 -3.64 6.60 0.62
CA VAL A 19 -4.93 6.11 1.11
C VAL A 19 -5.29 6.89 2.36
N GLU A 20 -6.46 7.53 2.38
CA GLU A 20 -6.99 8.20 3.56
C GLU A 20 -7.87 7.24 4.36
N ALA A 21 -7.52 7.00 5.62
CA ALA A 21 -8.31 6.22 6.56
C ALA A 21 -8.38 6.96 7.91
N GLY A 22 -9.60 7.19 8.40
CA GLY A 22 -9.79 7.88 9.69
C GLY A 22 -9.24 9.32 9.74
N GLY A 23 -9.19 10.01 8.60
CA GLY A 23 -8.63 11.37 8.50
C GLY A 23 -7.11 11.44 8.41
N VAL A 24 -6.41 10.30 8.29
CA VAL A 24 -4.95 10.24 8.10
C VAL A 24 -4.63 9.73 6.70
N GLY A 25 -3.78 10.46 5.97
CA GLY A 25 -3.27 10.06 4.66
C GLY A 25 -2.01 9.19 4.78
N TYR A 26 -2.10 7.95 4.34
CA TYR A 26 -1.00 6.99 4.38
C TYR A 26 -0.29 6.96 3.03
N HIS A 27 1.00 7.31 3.02
CA HIS A 27 1.87 7.12 1.87
C HIS A 27 2.29 5.65 1.79
N ILE A 28 1.92 4.96 0.72
CA ILE A 28 2.14 3.52 0.55
C ILE A 28 2.83 3.27 -0.80
N ASN A 29 4.07 2.76 -0.75
CA ASN A 29 4.79 2.33 -1.95
C ASN A 29 4.14 1.06 -2.50
N ILE A 30 3.98 0.97 -3.81
CA ILE A 30 3.30 -0.15 -4.46
C ILE A 30 4.10 -0.64 -5.66
N SER A 31 3.78 -1.85 -6.13
CA SER A 31 4.28 -2.37 -7.40
C SER A 31 3.40 -1.91 -8.57
N LEU A 32 3.91 -2.07 -9.80
CA LEU A 32 3.10 -1.86 -11.01
C LEU A 32 1.91 -2.85 -11.10
N ASN A 33 2.05 -4.05 -10.52
CA ASN A 33 0.97 -5.03 -10.43
C ASN A 33 -0.18 -4.49 -9.57
N THR A 34 0.15 -4.02 -8.35
CA THR A 34 -0.82 -3.39 -7.46
C THR A 34 -1.43 -2.13 -8.07
N TYR A 35 -0.64 -1.30 -8.76
CA TYR A 35 -1.15 -0.12 -9.47
C TYR A 35 -2.23 -0.47 -10.49
N SER A 36 -1.97 -1.52 -11.28
CA SER A 36 -2.89 -1.99 -12.31
C SER A 36 -4.15 -2.61 -11.71
N ALA A 37 -4.01 -3.34 -10.60
CA ALA A 37 -5.13 -3.97 -9.89
C ALA A 37 -6.07 -2.96 -9.22
N LEU A 38 -5.56 -1.81 -8.77
CA LEU A 38 -6.37 -0.76 -8.14
C LEU A 38 -7.37 -0.10 -9.10
N GLY A 39 -7.07 -0.08 -10.41
CA GLY A 39 -7.92 0.56 -11.42
C GLY A 39 -8.28 2.00 -11.05
N ASP A 40 -9.44 2.49 -11.48
CA ASP A 40 -9.98 3.82 -11.15
C ASP A 40 -10.92 3.80 -9.94
N THR A 41 -10.60 2.98 -8.92
CA THR A 41 -11.44 2.88 -7.73
C THR A 41 -11.27 4.07 -6.79
N GLU A 42 -12.36 4.51 -6.15
CA GLU A 42 -12.32 5.59 -5.16
C GLU A 42 -11.95 5.11 -3.74
N ARG A 43 -12.10 3.82 -3.46
CA ARG A 43 -11.80 3.20 -2.16
C ARG A 43 -11.13 1.85 -2.36
N CYS A 44 -10.03 1.60 -1.65
CA CYS A 44 -9.30 0.36 -1.77
C CYS A 44 -8.86 -0.18 -0.40
N LYS A 45 -8.63 -1.49 -0.38
CA LYS A 45 -7.96 -2.20 0.71
C LYS A 45 -6.62 -2.70 0.22
N LEU A 46 -5.54 -2.28 0.87
CA LEU A 46 -4.19 -2.72 0.56
C LEU A 46 -3.63 -3.49 1.75
N TYR A 47 -3.08 -4.67 1.49
CA TYR A 47 -2.27 -5.37 2.47
C TYR A 47 -0.96 -4.63 2.62
N THR A 48 -0.52 -4.44 3.86
CA THR A 48 0.67 -3.62 4.11
C THR A 48 1.78 -4.39 4.78
N TRP A 49 3.00 -3.91 4.56
CA TRP A 49 4.17 -4.26 5.34
C TRP A 49 4.96 -3.00 5.67
N LEU A 50 5.22 -2.80 6.96
CA LEU A 50 5.98 -1.66 7.46
C LEU A 50 7.44 -2.08 7.61
N HIS A 51 8.31 -1.51 6.78
CA HIS A 51 9.75 -1.63 6.92
C HIS A 51 10.25 -0.53 7.85
N VAL A 52 10.86 -0.93 8.96
CA VAL A 52 11.48 -0.01 9.91
C VAL A 52 12.99 -0.16 9.79
N LYS A 53 13.66 0.95 9.47
CA LYS A 53 15.13 1.12 9.53
C LYS A 53 15.43 2.22 10.56
N GLU A 54 16.70 2.37 10.95
CA GLU A 54 17.10 3.40 11.93
C GLU A 54 16.69 4.82 11.55
N ASP A 55 16.69 5.16 10.25
CA ASP A 55 16.40 6.51 9.75
C ASP A 55 15.05 6.63 9.01
N ALA A 56 14.32 5.52 8.81
CA ALA A 56 13.15 5.53 7.94
C ALA A 56 12.07 4.52 8.31
N HIS A 57 10.82 4.96 8.13
CA HIS A 57 9.63 4.13 8.15
C HIS A 57 9.02 4.10 6.74
N THR A 58 9.13 2.97 6.06
CA THR A 58 8.61 2.80 4.70
C THR A 58 7.46 1.81 4.72
N LEU A 59 6.30 2.27 4.24
CA LEU A 59 5.13 1.42 4.10
C LEU A 59 5.03 0.91 2.66
N TYR A 60 4.94 -0.41 2.51
CA TYR A 60 4.70 -1.10 1.24
C TYR A 60 3.29 -1.66 1.22
N GLY A 61 2.63 -1.60 0.07
CA GLY A 61 1.25 -2.01 -0.15
C GLY A 61 1.11 -3.01 -1.28
N PHE A 62 0.16 -3.93 -1.13
CA PHE A 62 -0.08 -5.02 -2.06
C PHE A 62 -1.59 -5.20 -2.28
N ALA A 63 -2.00 -5.49 -3.51
CA ALA A 63 -3.39 -5.76 -3.87
C ALA A 63 -3.91 -7.06 -3.25
N ASP A 64 -3.04 -8.05 -3.08
CA ASP A 64 -3.38 -9.34 -2.48
C ASP A 64 -2.28 -9.88 -1.55
N GLU A 65 -2.63 -10.87 -0.73
CA GLU A 65 -1.68 -11.47 0.23
C GLU A 65 -0.60 -12.33 -0.44
N GLY A 66 -0.85 -12.88 -1.62
CA GLY A 66 0.13 -13.64 -2.38
C GLY A 66 1.29 -12.75 -2.84
N GLU A 67 0.99 -11.57 -3.36
CA GLU A 67 1.99 -10.57 -3.72
C GLU A 67 2.80 -10.13 -2.49
N ARG A 68 2.13 -9.84 -1.35
CA ARG A 68 2.83 -9.53 -0.09
C ARG A 68 3.76 -10.64 0.35
N ARG A 69 3.30 -11.90 0.29
CA ARG A 69 4.13 -13.05 0.67
C ARG A 69 5.35 -13.16 -0.23
N LEU A 70 5.18 -13.03 -1.55
CA LEU A 70 6.29 -13.07 -2.49
C LEU A 70 7.33 -12.00 -2.18
N PHE A 71 6.90 -10.76 -1.94
CA PHE A 71 7.79 -9.66 -1.57
C PHE A 71 8.62 -9.95 -0.31
N LEU A 72 8.03 -10.61 0.69
CA LEU A 72 8.71 -10.92 1.96
C LEU A 72 9.64 -12.15 1.89
N HIS A 73 9.54 -12.97 0.84
CA HIS A 73 10.43 -14.11 0.63
C HIS A 73 11.63 -13.77 -0.26
N LEU A 74 11.67 -12.55 -0.81
CA LEU A 74 12.75 -12.00 -1.62
C LEU A 74 13.69 -11.16 -0.75
#